data_AF-A0A1J3DTU1-F1
#
_entry.id   AF-A0A1J3DTU1-F1
#
_cell.length_a   1.000
_cell.length_b   1.000
_cell.length_c   1.000
_cell.angle_alpha   90.00
_cell.angle_beta   90.00
_cell.angle_gamma   90.00
#
_symmetry.space_group_name_H-M   'P 1'
#
loop_
_entity.id
_entity.type
_entity.pdbx_description
1 polymer ?
#
loop_
_entity_poly.entity_id
_entity_poly.type
_entity_poly.pdbx_seq_one_letter_code
_entity_poly.pdbx_strand_id
1 'polypeptide(L)' 'PDQSSNYHYQQGAITVFINGVPTEMTRGGIDTKAMFGEDLVLVHSSGVPLPTDEFGYLMHSLQHGEAYFLVPRHA' A
#
# COMPACT_ATOMS: atom_id res chain seq x y z
N PRO A 1 -23.61 24.66 -14.30
CA PRO A 1 -23.90 23.27 -13.88
C PRO A 1 -22.60 22.46 -13.80
N ASP A 2 -22.22 22.20 -12.55
CA ASP A 2 -21.14 21.37 -12.00
C ASP A 2 -20.45 20.35 -12.92
N GLN A 3 -19.17 20.56 -13.25
CA GLN A 3 -18.30 19.51 -13.83
C GLN A 3 -16.85 19.52 -13.28
N SER A 4 -16.56 20.32 -12.26
CA SER A 4 -15.21 20.46 -11.68
C SER A 4 -14.99 19.68 -10.38
N SER A 5 -16.01 18.98 -9.88
CA SER A 5 -16.00 18.29 -8.59
C SER A 5 -15.34 16.91 -8.61
N ASN A 6 -15.08 16.31 -9.79
CA ASN A 6 -14.56 14.94 -9.89
C ASN A 6 -13.03 14.83 -10.10
N TYR A 7 -12.34 15.92 -10.46
CA TYR A 7 -10.89 15.88 -10.70
C TYR A 7 -10.03 16.06 -9.44
N HIS A 8 -10.65 16.26 -8.27
CA HIS A 8 -9.94 16.53 -7.02
C HIS A 8 -9.70 15.30 -6.14
N TYR A 9 -10.41 14.18 -6.37
CA TYR A 9 -10.20 12.93 -5.63
C TYR A 9 -9.10 12.04 -6.22
N GLN A 10 -8.62 12.31 -7.44
CA GLN A 10 -7.88 11.33 -8.24
C GLN A 10 -6.39 11.64 -8.50
N GLN A 11 -5.83 12.73 -7.97
CA GLN A 11 -4.43 13.08 -8.25
C GLN A 11 -3.40 12.38 -7.34
N GLY A 12 -3.83 11.51 -6.41
CA GLY A 12 -2.88 10.91 -5.47
C GLY A 12 -3.27 9.60 -4.81
N ALA A 13 -4.40 8.97 -5.13
CA ALA A 13 -4.77 7.67 -4.56
C ALA A 13 -4.58 6.53 -5.58
N ILE A 14 -4.23 5.34 -5.11
CA ILE A 14 -4.23 4.08 -5.85
C ILE A 14 -5.05 3.06 -5.10
N THR A 15 -5.82 2.27 -5.81
CA THR A 15 -6.40 1.05 -5.24
C THR A 15 -5.42 -0.09 -5.40
N VAL A 16 -5.15 -0.83 -4.32
CA VAL A 16 -4.37 -2.07 -4.30
C VAL A 16 -5.20 -3.16 -3.62
N PHE A 17 -4.83 -4.43 -3.75
CA PHE A 17 -5.54 -5.52 -3.09
C PHE A 17 -4.69 -6.08 -1.94
N ILE A 18 -5.00 -5.70 -0.71
CA ILE A 18 -4.30 -6.23 0.48
C ILE A 18 -5.07 -7.46 0.96
N ASN A 19 -4.44 -8.64 0.94
CA ASN A 19 -5.09 -9.92 1.24
C ASN A 19 -6.39 -10.13 0.42
N GLY A 20 -6.43 -9.64 -0.82
CA GLY A 20 -7.61 -9.70 -1.69
C GLY A 20 -8.66 -8.61 -1.45
N VAL A 21 -8.49 -7.75 -0.45
CA VAL A 21 -9.43 -6.65 -0.15
C VAL A 21 -8.99 -5.38 -0.89
N PRO A 22 -9.86 -4.76 -1.72
CA PRO A 22 -9.54 -3.50 -2.38
C PRO A 22 -9.35 -2.40 -1.32
N THR A 23 -8.17 -1.80 -1.31
CA THR A 23 -7.75 -0.80 -0.33
C THR A 23 -7.23 0.44 -1.07
N GLU A 24 -7.78 1.60 -0.78
CA GLU A 24 -7.27 2.87 -1.28
C GLU A 24 -6.05 3.32 -0.47
N MET A 25 -4.95 3.55 -1.17
CA MET A 25 -3.67 4.00 -0.62
C MET A 25 -3.28 5.33 -1.25
N THR A 26 -2.68 6.22 -0.48
CA THR A 26 -2.07 7.43 -1.02
C THR A 26 -0.73 7.11 -1.69
N ARG A 27 -0.48 7.75 -2.83
CA ARG A 27 0.80 7.76 -3.55
C ARG A 27 1.77 8.61 -2.74
N GLY A 28 2.50 7.99 -1.82
CA GLY A 28 3.44 8.64 -0.92
C GLY A 28 4.23 7.63 -0.09
N GLY A 29 5.05 8.10 0.85
CA GLY A 29 5.73 7.23 1.81
C GLY A 29 4.70 6.51 2.68
N ILE A 30 4.67 5.19 2.62
CA ILE A 30 3.73 4.35 3.37
C ILE A 30 4.46 3.82 4.61
N ASP A 31 4.03 4.27 5.79
CA ASP A 31 4.49 3.71 7.06
C ASP A 31 3.78 2.36 7.30
N THR A 32 4.48 1.27 7.01
CA THR A 32 3.90 -0.07 7.12
C THR A 32 3.63 -0.47 8.57
N LYS A 33 4.43 0.04 9.52
CA LYS A 33 4.28 -0.28 10.94
C LYS A 33 3.06 0.43 11.51
N ALA A 34 2.87 1.72 11.18
CA ALA A 34 1.70 2.46 11.62
C ALA A 34 0.41 1.95 10.97
N MET A 35 0.45 1.51 9.71
CA MET A 35 -0.74 1.05 8.99
C MET A 35 -1.12 -0.40 9.31
N PHE A 36 -0.15 -1.30 9.43
CA PHE A 36 -0.40 -2.74 9.53
C PHE A 36 0.14 -3.39 10.80
N GLY A 37 1.01 -2.70 11.53
CA GLY A 37 1.65 -3.23 12.74
C GLY A 37 3.10 -3.66 12.51
N GLU A 38 3.86 -3.70 13.60
CA GLU A 38 5.28 -3.98 13.60
C GLU A 38 5.62 -5.46 13.35
N ASP A 39 4.67 -6.39 13.44
CA ASP A 39 4.96 -7.82 13.21
C ASP A 39 4.61 -8.30 11.80
N LEU A 40 4.16 -7.39 10.92
CA LEU A 40 3.76 -7.74 9.56
C LEU A 40 4.75 -7.21 8.52
N VAL A 41 4.92 -7.99 7.47
CA VAL A 41 5.60 -7.58 6.23
C VAL A 41 4.60 -7.60 5.09
N LEU A 42 4.74 -6.61 4.21
CA LEU A 42 3.95 -6.55 2.99
C LEU A 42 4.71 -7.30 1.88
N VAL A 43 4.09 -8.30 1.29
CA VAL A 43 4.68 -9.17 0.27
C VAL A 43 3.92 -8.97 -1.04
N HIS A 44 4.64 -8.72 -2.14
CA HIS A 44 4.03 -8.63 -3.46
C HIS A 44 3.47 -10.00 -3.91
N SER A 45 2.47 -10.00 -4.79
CA SER A 45 1.88 -11.23 -5.35
C SER A 45 2.90 -12.19 -6.00
N SER A 46 4.06 -11.69 -6.42
CA SER A 46 5.19 -12.52 -6.88
C SER A 46 5.90 -13.32 -5.77
N GLY A 47 5.51 -13.15 -4.51
CA GLY A 47 6.13 -13.77 -3.34
C GLY A 47 7.34 -13.03 -2.78
N VAL A 48 7.64 -11.83 -3.29
CA VAL A 48 8.80 -11.03 -2.85
C VAL A 48 8.38 -10.02 -1.78
N PRO A 49 9.00 -10.02 -0.59
CA PRO A 49 8.77 -9.00 0.43
C PRO A 49 9.14 -7.60 -0.09
N LEU A 50 8.31 -6.61 0.20
CA LEU A 50 8.62 -5.23 -0.15
C LEU A 50 9.66 -4.65 0.82
N PRO A 51 10.70 -3.97 0.31
CA PRO A 51 11.72 -3.38 1.15
C PRO A 51 11.16 -2.18 1.92
N THR A 52 11.45 -2.14 3.22
CA THR A 52 11.22 -0.99 4.09
C THR A 52 12.54 -0.41 4.57
N ASP A 53 12.56 0.89 4.89
CA ASP A 53 13.70 1.50 5.56
C ASP A 53 13.79 1.10 7.05
N GLU A 54 14.76 1.67 7.77
CA GLU A 54 14.96 1.42 9.20
C GLU A 54 13.78 1.86 10.09
N PHE A 55 12.99 2.83 9.63
CA PHE A 55 11.83 3.35 10.35
C PHE A 55 10.56 2.56 10.05
N GLY A 56 10.51 1.80 8.94
CA GLY A 56 9.36 1.00 8.53
C GLY A 56 8.58 1.57 7.34
N TYR A 57 9.13 2.58 6.66
CA TYR A 57 8.53 3.14 5.45
C TYR A 57 8.85 2.29 4.24
N LEU A 58 7.87 2.05 3.37
CA LEU A 58 8.11 1.41 2.07
C LEU A 58 9.10 2.25 1.25
N MET A 59 10.15 1.61 0.76
CA MET A 59 11.13 2.25 -0.11
C MET A 59 10.59 2.46 -1.54
N HIS A 60 9.53 1.74 -1.91
CA HIS A 60 8.92 1.78 -3.23
C HIS A 60 7.40 1.95 -3.10
N SER A 61 6.84 2.81 -3.95
CA SER A 61 5.39 2.98 -4.04
C SER A 61 4.71 1.68 -4.45
N LEU A 62 3.53 1.42 -3.89
CA LEU A 62 2.67 0.35 -4.39
C LEU A 62 2.18 0.68 -5.80
N GLN A 63 1.82 -0.36 -6.54
CA GLN A 63 1.33 -0.23 -7.90
C GLN A 63 -0.19 -0.41 -7.92
N HIS A 64 -0.88 0.49 -8.61
CA HIS A 64 -2.34 0.42 -8.72
C HIS A 64 -2.78 -0.89 -9.38
N GLY A 65 -3.75 -1.56 -8.77
CA GLY A 65 -4.31 -2.82 -9.25
C GLY A 65 -3.55 -4.06 -8.78
N GLU A 66 -2.34 -3.91 -8.24
CA GLU A 66 -1.56 -5.05 -7.77
C GLU A 66 -2.05 -5.60 -6.43
N ALA A 67 -1.74 -6.87 -6.19
CA ALA A 67 -2.07 -7.59 -4.97
C ALA A 67 -0.85 -7.72 -4.05
N TYR A 68 -1.09 -7.51 -2.76
CA TYR A 68 -0.10 -7.63 -1.71
C TYR A 68 -0.66 -8.41 -0.53
N PHE A 69 0.21 -9.07 0.21
CA PHE A 69 -0.17 -9.94 1.32
C PHE A 69 0.54 -9.50 2.59
N LEU A 70 -0.21 -9.41 3.69
CA LEU A 70 0.37 -9.19 5.01
C LEU A 70 0.75 -10.54 5.60
N VAL A 71 2.04 -10.72 5.85
CA VAL A 71 2.59 -11.97 6.39
C VAL A 71 3.29 -11.68 7.72
N PRO A 72 3.14 -12.53 8.75
CA PRO A 72 3.91 -12.41 9.99
C PRO A 72 5.42 -12.49 9.73
N ARG A 73 6.19 -11.64 10.39
CA ARG A 73 7.67 -11.65 10.37
C ARG A 73 8.27 -12.91 11.00
N HIS A 74 7.54 -13.49 11.94
CA HIS A 74 7.88 -14.73 12.61
C HIS A 74 6.82 -15.78 12.27
N ALA A 75 7.14 -16.64 11.31
CA ALA A 75 6.40 -17.88 11.03
C ALA A 75 7.34 -19.07 11.26
#